data_AF-A0A918ETD5-F1
#
_entry.id   AF-A0A918ETD5-F1
#
_cell.length_a   1.000
_cell.length_b   1.000
_cell.length_c   1.000
_cell.angle_alpha   90.00
_cell.angle_beta   90.00
_cell.angle_gamma   90.00
#
_symmetry.space_group_name_H-M   'P 1'
#
loop_
_entity.id
_entity.type
_entity.pdbx_description
1 polymer ?
#
loop_
_entity_poly.entity_id
_entity_poly.type
_entity_poly.pdbx_seq_one_letter_code
_entity_poly.pdbx_strand_id
1 'polypeptide(L)' 'MLRNGLEPWHLLIVAIVVIVLFGSKKLPEAARGLGRSVRILRSEARAMKEDDAAPGRPGDGGDPAR' A
#
# COMPACT_ATOMS: atom_id res chain seq x y z
N MET A 1 -2.10 -29.87 -14.21
CA MET A 1 -1.26 -29.23 -15.26
C MET A 1 -1.20 -27.70 -15.09
N LEU A 2 -1.17 -27.20 -13.84
CA LEU A 2 -1.31 -25.76 -13.50
C LEU A 2 -0.17 -25.25 -12.60
N ARG A 3 0.97 -25.95 -12.55
CA ARG A 3 1.98 -25.77 -11.48
C ARG A 3 3.28 -25.07 -11.88
N ASN A 4 3.42 -24.61 -13.13
CA ASN A 4 4.65 -23.94 -13.60
C ASN A 4 4.53 -22.41 -13.80
N GLY A 5 3.37 -21.81 -13.53
CA GLY A 5 3.15 -20.37 -13.75
C GLY A 5 3.79 -19.43 -12.71
N LEU A 6 4.30 -19.98 -11.61
CA LEU A 6 4.93 -19.23 -10.51
C LEU A 6 6.29 -19.84 -10.12
N GLU A 7 6.98 -20.49 -11.06
CA GLU A 7 8.36 -20.86 -10.78
C GLU A 7 9.15 -19.57 -10.51
N PRO A 8 9.81 -19.46 -9.33
CA PRO A 8 10.58 -18.28 -8.94
C PRO A 8 11.56 -17.82 -10.03
N TRP A 9 11.95 -18.74 -10.90
CA TRP A 9 12.80 -18.50 -12.07
C TRP A 9 12.21 -17.52 -13.08
N HIS A 10 10.91 -17.58 -13.38
CA HIS A 10 10.28 -16.65 -14.32
C HIS A 10 10.22 -15.23 -13.76
N LEU A 11 9.91 -15.10 -12.46
CA LEU A 11 9.94 -13.81 -11.77
C LEU A 11 11.35 -13.20 -11.76
N LEU A 12 12.38 -14.03 -11.61
CA LEU A 12 13.78 -13.59 -11.68
C LEU A 12 14.10 -13.02 -13.08
N ILE A 13 13.71 -13.72 -14.15
CA ILE A 13 13.91 -13.25 -15.54
C ILE A 13 13.17 -11.94 -15.78
N VAL A 14 11.89 -11.84 -15.37
CA VAL A 14 11.12 -10.60 -15.51
C VAL A 14 11.78 -9.47 -14.72
N ALA A 15 12.21 -9.70 -13.49
CA ALA A 15 12.92 -8.71 -12.69
C ALA A 15 14.20 -8.22 -13.38
N ILE A 16 14.98 -9.13 -13.97
CA ILE A 16 16.18 -8.79 -14.75
C ILE A 16 15.79 -7.91 -15.95
N VAL A 17 14.77 -8.28 -16.72
CA VAL A 17 14.31 -7.50 -17.88
C VAL A 17 13.87 -6.09 -17.46
N VAL A 18 13.10 -5.96 -16.37
CA VAL A 18 12.66 -4.65 -15.86
C VAL A 18 13.87 -3.82 -15.40
N ILE A 19 14.87 -4.43 -14.75
CA ILE A 19 16.11 -3.75 -14.34
C ILE A 19 16.90 -3.26 -15.56
N VAL A 20 16.95 -4.03 -16.65
CA VAL A 20 17.64 -3.62 -17.88
C VAL A 20 16.91 -2.47 -18.59
N LEU A 21 15.58 -2.54 -18.68
CA LEU A 21 14.77 -1.51 -19.35
C LEU A 21 14.70 -0.19 -18.58
N PHE A 22 14.50 -0.26 -17.26
CA PHE A 22 14.33 0.94 -16.42
C PHE A 22 15.65 1.40 -15.79
N GLY A 23 16.64 0.51 -15.69
CA GLY A 23 17.90 0.76 -14.97
C GLY A 23 17.80 0.43 -13.48
N SER A 24 18.90 -0.09 -12.92
CA SER A 24 19.01 -0.54 -11.52
C SER A 24 18.73 0.54 -10.47
N LYS A 25 18.84 1.83 -10.82
CA LYS A 25 18.58 2.95 -9.91
C LYS A 25 17.15 3.47 -9.97
N LYS A 26 16.47 3.39 -11.12
CA LYS A 26 15.12 3.99 -11.30
C LYS A 26 14.00 3.13 -10.73
N LEU A 27 14.12 1.81 -10.82
CA LEU A 27 13.19 0.87 -10.21
C LEU A 27 13.06 1.06 -8.68
N PRO A 28 14.16 1.03 -7.89
CA PRO A 28 14.07 1.25 -6.45
C PRO A 28 13.74 2.70 -6.08
N GLU A 29 14.13 3.68 -6.90
CA GLU A 29 13.78 5.08 -6.70
C GLU A 29 12.26 5.31 -6.86
N ALA A 30 11.65 4.74 -7.90
CA ALA A 30 10.20 4.75 -8.11
C ALA A 30 9.47 3.99 -6.99
N ALA A 31 9.95 2.81 -6.60
CA ALA A 31 9.38 2.05 -5.49
C ALA A 31 9.45 2.81 -4.16
N ARG A 32 10.55 3.53 -3.89
CA ARG A 32 10.71 4.39 -2.70
C ARG A 32 9.80 5.63 -2.74
N GLY A 33 9.55 6.19 -3.92
CA GLY A 33 8.59 7.28 -4.12
C GLY A 33 7.16 6.82 -3.85
N LEU A 34 6.73 5.79 -4.57
CA LEU A 34 5.39 5.19 -4.45
C LEU A 34 5.14 4.62 -3.04
N GLY A 35 6.14 3.99 -2.43
CA GLY A 35 6.04 3.42 -1.09
C GLY A 35 5.78 4.48 0.00
N ARG A 36 6.31 5.70 -0.15
CA ARG A 36 6.02 6.81 0.76
C ARG A 36 4.57 7.28 0.61
N SER A 37 4.09 7.47 -0.62
CA SER A 37 2.70 7.88 -0.89
C SER A 37 1.69 6.83 -0.42
N VAL A 38 1.95 5.54 -0.70
CA VAL A 38 1.12 4.42 -0.24
C VAL A 38 1.12 4.31 1.28
N ARG A 39 2.26 4.58 1.95
CA ARG A 39 2.33 4.55 3.42
C ARG A 39 1.46 5.62 4.06
N ILE A 40 1.46 6.85 3.52
CA ILE A 40 0.60 7.94 4.02
C ILE A 40 -0.87 7.56 3.84
N LEU A 41 -1.26 7.16 2.62
CA LEU A 41 -2.63 6.71 2.33
C LEU A 41 -3.04 5.51 3.19
N ARG A 42 -2.13 4.57 3.44
CA ARG A 42 -2.39 3.40 4.28
C ARG A 42 -2.57 3.78 5.75
N SER A 43 -1.84 4.76 6.26
CA SER A 43 -2.00 5.28 7.63
C SER A 43 -3.35 5.97 7.79
N GLU A 44 -3.71 6.86 6.85
CA GLU A 44 -5.02 7.54 6.85
C GLU A 44 -6.17 6.55 6.69
N ALA A 45 -6.06 5.59 5.76
CA ALA A 45 -7.05 4.53 5.58
C ALA A 45 -7.14 3.57 6.77
N ARG A 46 -6.07 3.45 7.58
CA ARG A 46 -6.10 2.66 8.83
C ARG A 46 -6.84 3.41 9.92
N ALA A 47 -6.57 4.70 10.09
CA ALA A 47 -7.24 5.54 11.07
C ALA A 47 -8.76 5.53 10.82
N MET A 48 -9.20 5.72 9.58
CA MET A 48 -10.63 5.60 9.22
C MET A 48 -11.23 4.24 9.55
N LYS A 49 -10.48 3.14 9.31
CA LYS A 49 -10.95 1.79 9.63
C LYS A 49 -10.98 1.47 11.12
N GLU A 50 -10.08 2.06 11.91
CA GLU A 50 -10.08 1.90 13.38
C GLU A 50 -11.18 2.74 14.03
N ASP A 51 -11.49 3.91 13.48
CA ASP A 51 -12.61 4.75 13.91
C ASP A 51 -13.97 4.11 13.60
N ASP A 52 -14.11 3.42 12.45
CA ASP A 52 -15.31 2.61 12.12
C ASP A 52 -15.42 1.32 12.94
N ALA A 53 -14.30 0.80 13.48
CA ALA A 53 -14.26 -0.46 14.23
C ALA A 53 -14.31 -0.28 15.76
N ALA A 54 -14.43 0.94 16.27
CA ALA A 54 -14.68 1.21 17.68
C ALA A 54 -16.19 1.23 17.96
N PRO A 55 -16.78 0.20 18.59
CA PRO A 55 -18.15 0.29 19.05
C PRO A 55 -18.18 1.14 20.33
N GLY A 56 -18.56 2.39 20.16
CA GLY A 56 -19.12 3.23 21.21
C GLY A 56 -18.11 3.99 22.07
N ARG A 57 -17.97 5.29 21.76
CA ARG A 57 -18.11 6.35 22.78
C ARG A 57 -18.89 7.53 22.20
N PRO A 58 -19.69 8.20 23.04
CA PRO A 58 -20.87 8.95 22.65
C PRO A 58 -20.48 10.31 22.06
N GLY A 59 -21.33 10.81 21.17
CA GLY A 59 -21.23 12.15 20.62
C GLY A 59 -21.08 13.21 21.70
N ASP A 60 -19.87 13.74 21.80
CA ASP A 60 -19.59 15.09 22.23
C ASP A 60 -19.73 15.97 20.98
N GLY A 61 -20.80 16.76 20.90
CA GLY A 61 -21.07 17.58 19.72
C GLY A 61 -22.49 18.13 19.57
N GLY A 62 -23.26 18.21 20.64
CA GLY A 62 -24.58 18.81 20.61
C GLY A 62 -24.84 19.59 21.89
N ASP A 63 -24.24 20.76 21.99
CA ASP A 63 -24.78 21.86 22.79
C ASP A 63 -25.85 22.57 21.94
N PRO A 64 -27.16 22.29 22.12
CA PRO A 64 -28.18 23.27 21.86
C PRO A 64 -28.38 24.05 23.17
N ALA A 65 -27.59 25.09 23.35
CA ALA A 65 -28.12 26.26 24.01
C ALA A 65 -29.39 26.66 23.22
N ARG A 66 -30.50 26.85 23.96
CA ARG A 66 -31.79 27.49 23.57
C ARG A 66 -32.99 26.59 23.33
#